data_AF-A0A4E9DVB1-F1
#
_entry.id   AF-A0A4E9DVB1-F1
#
_cell.length_a   1.000
_cell.length_b   1.000
_cell.length_c   1.000
_cell.angle_alpha   90.00
_cell.angle_beta   90.00
_cell.angle_gamma   90.00
#
_symmetry.space_group_name_H-M   'P 1'
#
loop_
_entity.id
_entity.type
_entity.pdbx_description
1 polymer ?
#
loop_
_entity_poly.entity_id
_entity_poly.type
_entity_poly.pdbx_seq_one_letter_code
_entity_poly.pdbx_strand_id
1 'polypeptide(L)'
;MPQHTDIATRAFIVSLKAPCCGKSSAEVAYLLGQSIRQVIYARAIKNGFDLNSLPLNLRDDHLKDAPRSRRPKKATEGADKVQDEGIQGEGL
;
A
#
# COMPACT_ATOMS: atom_id res chain seq x y z
N MET A 1 -6.80 -3.76 14.85
CA MET A 1 -5.49 -4.08 14.24
C MET A 1 -5.62 -3.98 12.73
N PRO A 2 -4.82 -3.17 12.04
CA PRO A 2 -4.85 -3.15 10.59
C PRO A 2 -4.26 -4.49 10.13
N GLN A 3 -5.11 -5.35 9.58
CA GLN A 3 -4.65 -6.58 8.94
C GLN A 3 -3.93 -6.12 7.67
N HIS A 4 -2.62 -5.90 7.79
CA HIS A 4 -1.73 -5.73 6.64
C HIS A 4 -1.70 -7.10 5.95
N THR A 5 -2.71 -7.37 5.13
CA THR A 5 -2.77 -8.57 4.31
C THR A 5 -1.58 -8.49 3.36
N ASP A 6 -0.72 -9.49 3.44
CA ASP A 6 0.47 -9.62 2.61
C ASP A 6 0.08 -9.69 1.12
N ILE A 7 1.07 -9.45 0.26
CA ILE A 7 0.82 -9.37 -1.17
C ILE A 7 0.34 -10.70 -1.77
N ALA A 8 0.75 -11.83 -1.20
CA ALA A 8 0.32 -13.15 -1.65
C ALA A 8 -1.15 -13.41 -1.29
N THR A 9 -1.61 -13.02 -0.10
CA THR A 9 -3.03 -13.12 0.26
C THR A 9 -3.89 -12.21 -0.63
N ARG A 10 -3.43 -11.00 -0.94
CA ARG A 10 -4.12 -10.11 -1.90
C ARG A 10 -4.19 -10.72 -3.29
N ALA A 11 -3.09 -11.30 -3.75
CA ALA A 11 -3.00 -12.00 -5.03
C ALA A 11 -4.00 -13.16 -5.06
N PHE A 12 -4.05 -13.97 -4.01
CA PHE A 12 -4.98 -15.08 -3.88
C PHE A 12 -6.45 -14.62 -3.93
N ILE A 13 -6.80 -13.56 -3.19
CA ILE A 13 -8.15 -12.96 -3.18
C ILE A 13 -8.58 -12.52 -4.59
N VAL A 14 -7.69 -11.84 -5.32
CA VAL A 14 -7.98 -11.32 -6.66
C VAL A 14 -8.09 -12.45 -7.68
N SER A 15 -7.20 -13.44 -7.63
CA SER A 15 -7.24 -14.61 -8.49
C SER A 15 -8.50 -15.45 -8.31
N LEU A 16 -8.99 -15.60 -7.08
CA LEU A 16 -10.25 -16.33 -6.83
C LEU A 16 -11.48 -15.60 -7.40
N LYS A 17 -11.40 -14.27 -7.52
CA LYS A 17 -12.49 -13.46 -8.08
C LYS A 17 -12.46 -13.37 -9.60
N ALA A 18 -11.29 -13.56 -10.21
CA ALA A 18 -11.11 -13.56 -11.65
C ALA A 18 -11.98 -14.62 -12.35
N PRO A 19 -12.23 -14.49 -13.67
CA PRO A 19 -13.25 -15.27 -14.37
C PRO A 19 -12.87 -16.74 -14.45
N CYS A 20 -11.57 -17.05 -14.34
CA CYS A 20 -11.05 -18.41 -14.30
C CYS A 20 -11.52 -19.21 -13.07
N CYS A 21 -11.84 -18.54 -11.96
CA CYS A 21 -12.30 -19.20 -10.74
C CYS A 21 -13.74 -18.80 -10.36
N GLY A 22 -14.16 -17.58 -10.70
CA GLY A 22 -15.55 -17.12 -10.63
C GLY A 22 -16.16 -17.06 -9.23
N LYS A 23 -15.37 -17.09 -8.16
CA LYS A 23 -15.92 -17.17 -6.79
C LYS A 23 -16.60 -15.88 -6.35
N SER A 24 -17.66 -16.03 -5.59
CA SER A 24 -18.32 -14.93 -4.90
C SER A 24 -17.46 -14.42 -3.74
N SER A 25 -17.61 -13.16 -3.35
CA SER A 25 -16.83 -12.61 -2.23
C SER A 25 -17.13 -13.30 -0.90
N ALA A 26 -18.32 -13.90 -0.74
CA ALA A 26 -18.70 -14.70 0.42
C ALA A 26 -17.91 -16.02 0.47
N GLU A 27 -17.79 -16.72 -0.66
CA GLU A 27 -16.98 -17.95 -0.74
C GLU A 27 -15.50 -17.67 -0.53
N VAL A 28 -14.97 -16.59 -1.11
CA VAL A 28 -13.56 -16.23 -0.89
C VAL A 28 -13.34 -15.86 0.59
N ALA A 29 -14.31 -15.19 1.25
CA ALA A 29 -14.23 -14.89 2.68
C ALA A 29 -14.26 -16.16 3.55
N TYR A 30 -15.11 -17.11 3.18
CA TYR A 30 -15.16 -18.43 3.81
C TYR A 30 -13.84 -19.18 3.67
N LEU A 31 -13.25 -19.20 2.46
CA LEU A 31 -11.96 -19.85 2.19
C LEU A 31 -10.79 -19.25 2.98
N LEU A 32 -10.82 -17.95 3.23
CA LEU A 32 -9.76 -17.24 3.95
C LEU A 32 -9.99 -17.17 5.47
N GLY A 33 -11.16 -17.60 5.95
CA GLY A 33 -11.57 -17.43 7.34
C GLY A 33 -11.65 -15.96 7.78
N GLN A 34 -11.76 -15.03 6.83
CA GLN A 34 -11.70 -13.59 7.06
C GLN A 34 -12.66 -12.84 6.14
N SER A 35 -13.31 -11.80 6.67
CA SER A 35 -14.12 -10.89 5.87
C SER A 35 -13.24 -10.16 4.86
N ILE A 36 -13.48 -10.36 3.57
CA ILE A 36 -12.74 -9.65 2.53
C ILE A 36 -13.19 -8.21 2.51
N ARG A 37 -12.24 -7.29 2.69
CA ARG A 37 -12.51 -5.88 2.45
C ARG A 37 -12.61 -5.66 0.95
N GLN A 38 -13.74 -5.12 0.49
CA GLN A 38 -13.94 -4.67 -0.90
C GLN A 38 -12.82 -3.74 -1.40
N VAL A 39 -12.12 -3.10 -0.46
CA VAL A 39 -10.96 -2.24 -0.69
C VAL A 39 -9.83 -2.95 -1.47
N ILE A 40 -9.64 -4.27 -1.34
CA ILE A 40 -8.58 -4.98 -2.09
C ILE A 40 -8.88 -4.99 -3.58
N TYR A 41 -10.11 -5.35 -3.97
CA TYR A 41 -10.54 -5.34 -5.36
C TYR A 41 -10.51 -3.92 -5.94
N ALA A 42 -11.07 -2.95 -5.22
CA ALA A 42 -11.09 -1.56 -5.66
C ALA A 42 -9.68 -0.99 -5.87
N ARG A 43 -8.72 -1.36 -5.01
CA ARG A 43 -7.30 -0.96 -5.16
C ARG A 43 -6.66 -1.62 -6.38
N ALA A 44 -6.88 -2.92 -6.57
CA ALA A 44 -6.37 -3.62 -7.74
C ALA A 44 -6.85 -2.95 -9.04
N ILE A 45 -8.16 -2.69 -9.15
CA ILE A 45 -8.76 -2.00 -10.30
C ILE A 45 -8.15 -0.60 -10.48
N LYS A 46 -8.03 0.16 -9.40
CA LYS A 46 -7.43 1.51 -9.44
C LYS A 46 -5.98 1.49 -9.93
N ASN A 47 -5.23 0.44 -9.61
CA ASN A 47 -3.85 0.26 -10.04
C ASN A 47 -3.73 -0.38 -11.45
N GLY A 48 -4.84 -0.53 -12.18
CA GLY A 48 -4.85 -1.00 -13.57
C GLY A 48 -5.13 -2.50 -13.75
N PHE A 49 -5.54 -3.21 -12.71
CA PHE A 49 -5.93 -4.61 -12.84
C PHE A 49 -7.36 -4.75 -13.38
N ASP A 50 -7.52 -5.57 -14.43
CA ASP A 50 -8.84 -5.92 -14.95
C ASP A 50 -9.27 -7.32 -14.47
N LEU A 51 -10.28 -7.33 -13.59
CA LEU A 51 -10.90 -8.54 -13.02
C LEU A 51 -11.58 -9.43 -14.05
N ASN A 52 -11.96 -8.91 -15.22
CA ASN A 52 -12.67 -9.67 -16.24
C ASN A 52 -11.77 -10.04 -17.43
N SER A 53 -10.50 -9.61 -17.40
CA SER A 53 -9.55 -9.92 -18.46
C SER A 53 -9.00 -11.33 -18.34
N LEU A 54 -8.83 -11.97 -19.50
CA LEU A 54 -8.02 -13.17 -19.67
C LEU A 54 -6.98 -12.89 -20.78
N PRO A 55 -5.73 -13.34 -20.63
CA PRO A 55 -5.17 -14.08 -19.50
C PRO A 55 -4.98 -13.23 -18.23
N LEU A 56 -4.96 -13.88 -17.06
CA LEU A 56 -4.82 -13.20 -15.77
C LEU A 56 -3.44 -12.52 -15.65
N ASN A 57 -3.39 -11.20 -15.75
CA ASN A 57 -2.15 -10.43 -15.59
C ASN A 57 -1.98 -9.95 -14.15
N LEU A 58 -1.50 -10.85 -13.29
CA LEU A 58 -1.26 -10.57 -11.88
C LEU A 58 0.14 -10.01 -11.67
N ARG A 59 0.22 -8.78 -11.16
CA ARG A 59 1.48 -8.10 -10.85
C ARG A 59 1.41 -7.50 -9.46
N ASP A 60 2.54 -7.50 -8.78
CA ASP A 60 2.67 -6.91 -7.45
C ASP A 60 2.22 -5.44 -7.42
N ASP A 61 2.52 -4.69 -8.48
CA ASP A 61 2.22 -3.26 -8.57
C ASP A 61 0.71 -2.98 -8.58
N HIS A 62 -0.10 -3.94 -9.00
CA HIS A 62 -1.55 -3.84 -8.89
C HIS A 62 -2.04 -3.96 -7.44
N LEU A 63 -1.31 -4.69 -6.60
CA LEU A 63 -1.75 -5.09 -5.26
C LEU A 63 -1.07 -4.31 -4.12
N LYS A 64 0.09 -3.69 -4.42
CA LYS A 64 0.83 -2.84 -3.49
C LYS A 64 0.00 -1.64 -3.05
N ASP A 65 0.10 -1.33 -1.76
CA ASP A 65 -0.45 -0.07 -1.25
C ASP A 65 0.42 1.09 -1.71
N ALA A 66 -0.23 2.19 -2.10
CA ALA A 66 0.47 3.44 -2.34
C ALA A 66 1.23 3.84 -1.06
N PRO A 67 2.42 4.47 -1.19
CA PRO A 67 3.14 5.02 -0.05
C PRO A 67 2.15 5.85 0.78
N ARG A 68 1.97 5.48 2.06
CA ARG A 68 1.11 6.27 2.94
C ARG A 68 1.70 7.67 2.96
N SER A 69 0.93 8.65 2.48
CA SER A 69 1.27 10.06 2.66
C SER A 69 1.55 10.25 4.14
N ARG A 70 2.81 10.46 4.50
CA ARG A 70 3.15 10.86 5.85
C ARG A 70 2.51 12.23 6.00
N ARG A 71 1.68 12.39 7.03
CA ARG A 71 1.08 13.67 7.39
C ARG A 71 2.16 14.76 7.21
N PRO A 72 1.94 15.78 6.36
CA PRO A 72 2.90 16.86 6.23
C PRO A 72 3.28 17.34 7.62
N LYS A 73 4.57 17.29 7.97
CA LYS A 73 5.03 17.86 9.24
C LYS A 73 4.67 19.34 9.17
N LYS A 74 3.96 19.82 10.19
CA LYS A 74 3.65 21.24 10.36
C LYS A 74 4.99 21.98 10.28
N ALA A 75 5.15 22.87 9.31
CA ALA A 75 6.30 23.77 9.30
C ALA A 75 6.18 24.62 10.56
N THR A 76 7.09 24.42 11.52
CA THR A 76 7.28 25.38 12.58
C THR A 76 8.14 26.48 11.98
N GLU A 77 7.58 27.67 11.79
CA GLU A 77 8.36 28.87 11.51
C GLU A 77 9.34 29.06 12.68
N GLY A 78 10.66 28.97 12.42
CA GLY A 78 11.68 29.32 13.42
C GLY A 78 12.74 28.27 13.74
N ALA A 79 13.26 27.53 12.76
CA ALA A 79 14.45 26.70 12.95
C ALA A 79 15.49 26.95 11.85
N ASP A 80 16.04 28.16 11.83
CA ASP A 80 17.34 28.44 11.22
C ASP A 80 18.12 29.36 12.16
N LYS A 81 18.90 28.76 13.06
CA LYS A 81 20.19 29.28 13.51
C LYS A 81 21.09 28.09 13.82
N VAL A 82 21.67 27.55 12.76
CA VAL A 82 22.92 26.81 12.85
C VAL A 82 23.97 27.79 13.38
N GLN A 83 24.46 27.57 14.60
CA GLN A 83 25.63 28.27 15.12
C GLN A 83 26.86 27.54 14.61
N ASP A 84 27.56 28.16 13.67
CA ASP A 84 28.94 27.84 13.32
C ASP A 84 29.82 28.84 14.08
N GLU A 85 30.32 28.44 15.25
CA GLU A 85 31.35 29.22 15.95
C GLU A 85 32.73 28.70 15.53
N GLY A 86 33.30 29.40 14.56
CA GLY A 86 34.68 29.27 14.13
C GLY A 86 35.66 29.76 15.20
N ILE A 87 36.65 28.91 15.45
CA ILE A 87 37.79 29.13 16.35
C ILE A 87 38.58 30.37 15.92
N GLN A 88 38.85 31.30 16.86
CA GLN A 88 39.92 32.29 16.72
C GLN A 88 40.86 32.19 17.93
N GLY A 89 42.11 31.85 17.65
CA GLY A 89 43.21 31.92 18.60
C GLY A 89 43.74 33.34 18.69
N GLU A 90 44.04 33.76 19.91
CA GLU A 90 44.78 34.99 20.19
C GLU A 90 46.14 34.57 20.73
N GLY A 91 47.20 34.95 20.02
CA GLY A 91 48.56 34.95 20.52
C GLY A 91 48.93 36.36 20.95
N LEU A 92 49.64 36.45 22.08
CA LEU A 92 50.81 37.29 22.34
C LEU A 92 51.41 36.90 23.70
#